data_AF-A0A970GX70-F1
#
_entry.id   AF-A0A970GX70-F1
#
_cell.length_a   1.000
_cell.length_b   1.000
_cell.length_c   1.000
_cell.angle_alpha   90.00
_cell.angle_beta   90.00
_cell.angle_gamma   90.00
#
_symmetry.space_group_name_H-M   'P 1'
#
loop_
_entity.id
_entity.type
_entity.pdbx_description
1 polymer ?
#
loop_
_entity_poly.entity_id
_entity_poly.type
_entity_poly.pdbx_seq_one_letter_code
_entity_poly.pdbx_strand_id
1 'polypeptide(L)'
;MKTSRKRFPAMLAGLLVAATVCAQQPKSAAPALADADVRAWFPALAQRQPLASQQAVETIKDDKGTTLGWLFCTDQIAPVVRGKRGEIGVWVALGSDGKIRGVKAGRHREDKKWFDRIREPFYKAFEGQPADGSGGKPDAVTTATVSSRAMIDDVFGACRTVMELPGVRELLAAGAAADKTAPAQN
;
A
#
# COMPACT_ATOMS: atom_id res chain seq x y z
N MET A 1 -18.09 31.61 78.36
CA MET A 1 -18.21 30.19 78.74
C MET A 1 -18.44 29.34 77.50
N LYS A 2 -17.64 28.28 77.32
CA LYS A 2 -17.88 27.03 76.58
C LYS A 2 -18.33 27.04 75.10
N THR A 3 -17.37 26.72 74.22
CA THR A 3 -17.39 25.62 73.22
C THR A 3 -18.65 25.30 72.41
N SER A 4 -18.54 25.20 71.07
CA SER A 4 -18.38 23.91 70.35
C SER A 4 -18.65 24.03 68.83
N ARG A 5 -17.93 23.19 68.09
CA ARG A 5 -17.88 22.98 66.62
C ARG A 5 -19.20 22.45 66.04
N LYS A 6 -19.45 22.68 64.74
CA LYS A 6 -19.32 21.67 63.65
C LYS A 6 -19.80 22.20 62.28
N ARG A 7 -19.14 21.67 61.24
CA ARG A 7 -19.21 21.93 59.79
C ARG A 7 -20.41 21.24 59.13
N PHE A 8 -20.85 21.66 57.93
CA PHE A 8 -21.26 20.85 56.75
C PHE A 8 -21.80 21.77 55.61
N PRO A 9 -21.84 21.32 54.32
CA PRO A 9 -21.04 21.94 53.26
C PRO A 9 -21.84 22.71 52.19
N ALA A 10 -21.15 23.62 51.48
CA ALA A 10 -21.63 24.25 50.25
C ALA A 10 -21.40 23.32 49.05
N MET A 11 -22.47 22.99 48.36
CA MET A 11 -22.53 22.17 47.16
C MET A 11 -22.00 23.02 45.97
N LEU A 12 -20.79 22.72 45.48
CA LEU A 12 -20.25 23.35 44.26
C LEU A 12 -20.80 22.59 43.04
N ALA A 13 -21.54 23.31 42.20
CA ALA A 13 -21.97 22.85 40.88
C ALA A 13 -20.74 22.75 39.95
N GLY A 14 -20.34 21.52 39.61
CA GLY A 14 -19.36 21.25 38.57
C GLY A 14 -20.03 21.19 37.20
N LEU A 15 -19.83 22.24 36.40
CA LEU A 15 -20.23 22.28 35.00
C LEU A 15 -19.25 21.44 34.17
N LEU A 16 -19.64 20.22 33.80
CA LEU A 16 -18.88 19.38 32.85
C LEU A 16 -19.19 19.85 31.41
N VAL A 17 -18.21 20.48 30.77
CA VAL A 17 -18.22 20.70 29.32
C VAL A 17 -17.90 19.35 28.66
N ALA A 18 -18.94 18.65 28.21
CA ALA A 18 -18.78 17.48 27.36
C ALA A 18 -18.33 17.95 25.97
N ALA A 19 -17.02 17.93 25.71
CA ALA A 19 -16.50 18.00 24.36
C ALA A 19 -16.92 16.72 23.61
N THR A 20 -18.02 16.80 22.87
CA THR A 20 -18.41 15.76 21.92
C THR A 20 -17.39 15.75 20.78
N VAL A 21 -16.36 14.93 20.93
CA VAL A 21 -15.56 14.46 19.80
C VAL A 21 -16.52 13.68 18.93
N CYS A 22 -16.94 14.26 17.80
CA CYS A 22 -17.50 13.51 16.69
C CYS A 22 -16.39 12.54 16.22
N ALA A 23 -16.37 11.34 16.78
CA ALA A 23 -15.63 10.23 16.22
C ALA A 23 -16.23 9.97 14.83
N GLN A 24 -15.62 10.57 13.81
CA GLN A 24 -15.85 10.18 12.42
C GLN A 24 -15.42 8.72 12.33
N GLN A 25 -16.40 7.80 12.36
CA GLN A 25 -16.15 6.40 12.07
C GLN A 25 -15.47 6.34 10.71
N PRO A 26 -14.26 5.76 10.59
CA PRO A 26 -13.62 5.63 9.31
C PRO A 26 -14.54 4.82 8.39
N LYS A 27 -14.97 5.46 7.30
CA LYS A 27 -15.65 4.85 6.16
C LYS A 27 -14.90 3.56 5.83
N SER A 28 -15.55 2.41 6.05
CA SER A 28 -14.94 1.07 6.05
C SER A 28 -13.75 0.98 5.09
N ALA A 29 -12.54 1.07 5.66
CA ALA A 29 -11.32 0.95 4.89
C ALA A 29 -11.35 -0.44 4.24
N ALA A 30 -11.02 -0.51 2.94
CA ALA A 30 -10.67 -1.78 2.33
C ALA A 30 -9.62 -2.48 3.23
N PRO A 31 -9.63 -3.82 3.36
CA PRO A 31 -8.74 -4.49 4.29
C PRO A 31 -7.30 -4.15 3.89
N ALA A 32 -6.62 -3.38 4.73
CA ALA A 32 -5.22 -3.04 4.55
C ALA A 32 -4.40 -4.33 4.66
N LEU A 33 -3.39 -4.48 3.80
CA LEU A 33 -2.46 -5.60 3.89
C LEU A 33 -1.75 -5.57 5.25
N ALA A 34 -1.58 -6.71 5.91
CA ALA A 34 -0.98 -6.76 7.25
C ALA A 34 0.52 -6.40 7.20
N ASP A 35 1.04 -5.72 8.22
CA ASP A 35 2.46 -5.30 8.26
C ASP A 35 3.44 -6.48 8.13
N ALA A 36 3.08 -7.67 8.61
CA ALA A 36 3.90 -8.87 8.45
C ALA A 36 4.11 -9.24 6.98
N ASP A 37 3.06 -9.12 6.15
CA ASP A 37 3.15 -9.34 4.70
C ASP A 37 3.97 -8.23 4.03
N VAL A 38 3.79 -6.98 4.45
CA VAL A 38 4.54 -5.85 3.90
C VAL A 38 6.03 -5.96 4.25
N ARG A 39 6.37 -6.45 5.45
CA ARG A 39 7.76 -6.71 5.87
C ARG A 39 8.46 -7.79 5.04
N ALA A 40 7.72 -8.69 4.41
CA ALA A 40 8.32 -9.65 3.48
C ALA A 40 8.96 -8.97 2.26
N TRP A 41 8.44 -7.81 1.86
CA TRP A 41 8.99 -6.99 0.76
C TRP A 41 9.85 -5.82 1.24
N PHE A 42 9.53 -5.27 2.42
CA PHE A 42 10.24 -4.15 3.05
C PHE A 42 10.64 -4.52 4.49
N PRO A 43 11.72 -5.28 4.70
CA PRO A 43 12.11 -5.75 6.04
C PRO A 43 12.33 -4.63 7.06
N ALA A 44 12.78 -3.46 6.59
CA ALA A 44 12.99 -2.27 7.40
C ALA A 44 11.72 -1.42 7.63
N LEU A 45 10.52 -1.94 7.32
CA LEU A 45 9.26 -1.21 7.55
C LEU A 45 9.12 -0.79 9.02
N ALA A 46 9.07 0.51 9.24
CA ALA A 46 8.72 1.14 10.52
C ALA A 46 7.41 1.93 10.44
N GLN A 47 7.10 2.57 9.31
CA GLN A 47 5.92 3.42 9.16
C GLN A 47 5.24 3.27 7.79
N ARG A 48 3.91 3.39 7.80
CA ARG A 48 3.04 3.43 6.62
C ARG A 48 2.18 4.68 6.70
N GLN A 49 2.13 5.45 5.62
CA GLN A 49 1.30 6.64 5.55
C GLN A 49 0.68 6.80 4.16
N PRO A 50 -0.58 7.22 4.02
CA PRO A 50 -1.15 7.55 2.72
C PRO A 50 -0.31 8.62 2.01
N LEU A 51 -0.11 8.46 0.71
CA LEU A 51 0.52 9.46 -0.14
C LEU A 51 -0.44 10.64 -0.32
N ALA A 52 0.05 11.86 -0.10
CA ALA A 52 -0.79 13.06 -0.10
C ALA A 52 -1.57 13.26 -1.43
N SER A 53 -0.95 12.92 -2.56
CA SER A 53 -1.57 13.03 -3.89
C SER A 53 -2.51 11.88 -4.24
N GLN A 54 -2.46 10.76 -3.51
CA GLN A 54 -3.33 9.60 -3.73
C GLN A 54 -3.44 8.73 -2.48
N GLN A 55 -4.55 8.82 -1.75
CA GLN A 55 -4.73 8.14 -0.47
C GLN A 55 -4.73 6.60 -0.58
N ALA A 56 -5.04 6.06 -1.76
CA ALA A 56 -4.99 4.63 -2.05
C ALA A 56 -3.55 4.07 -2.20
N VAL A 57 -2.54 4.96 -2.25
CA VAL A 57 -1.12 4.59 -2.31
C VAL A 57 -0.52 4.91 -0.95
N GLU A 58 0.07 3.92 -0.30
CA GLU A 58 0.78 4.09 0.96
C GLU A 58 2.28 4.25 0.70
N THR A 59 2.90 5.24 1.33
CA THR A 59 4.35 5.40 1.40
C THR A 59 4.88 4.53 2.53
N ILE A 60 5.90 3.74 2.23
CA ILE A 60 6.57 2.84 3.17
C ILE A 60 7.89 3.47 3.60
N LYS A 61 8.11 3.61 4.91
CA LYS A 61 9.31 4.25 5.48
C LYS A 61 10.01 3.37 6.50
N ASP A 62 11.33 3.57 6.58
CA ASP A 62 12.16 3.02 7.67
C ASP A 62 12.05 3.87 8.96
N ASP A 63 12.78 3.44 9.98
CA ASP A 63 12.85 4.09 11.30
C ASP A 63 13.51 5.48 11.27
N LYS A 64 14.29 5.78 10.22
CA LYS A 64 14.91 7.08 9.96
C LYS A 64 14.02 8.01 9.14
N GLY A 65 12.85 7.54 8.70
CA GLY A 65 11.93 8.28 7.84
C GLY A 65 12.29 8.24 6.35
N THR A 66 13.27 7.43 5.93
CA THR A 66 13.63 7.21 4.54
C THR A 66 12.53 6.44 3.82
N THR A 67 12.12 6.92 2.65
CA THR A 67 11.15 6.20 1.82
C THR A 67 11.80 4.96 1.20
N LEU A 68 11.29 3.78 1.58
CA LEU A 68 11.68 2.49 1.03
C LEU A 68 10.94 2.18 -0.29
N GLY A 69 9.73 2.72 -0.43
CA GLY A 69 8.87 2.50 -1.58
C GLY A 69 7.41 2.81 -1.30
N TRP A 70 6.53 2.20 -2.08
CA TRP A 70 5.09 2.39 -2.03
C TRP A 70 4.34 1.06 -2.07
N LEU A 71 3.16 1.03 -1.47
CA LEU A 71 2.24 -0.09 -1.46
C LEU A 71 0.86 0.38 -1.92
N PHE A 72 0.25 -0.34 -2.86
CA PHE A 72 -1.08 -0.05 -3.35
C PHE A 72 -1.78 -1.32 -3.84
N CYS A 73 -3.10 -1.27 -3.98
CA CYS A 73 -3.88 -2.35 -4.58
C CYS A 73 -4.43 -1.89 -5.92
N THR A 74 -4.29 -2.71 -6.97
CA THR A 74 -4.66 -2.34 -8.34
C THR A 74 -6.14 -2.00 -8.50
N ASP A 75 -7.03 -2.62 -7.72
CA ASP A 75 -8.48 -2.32 -7.70
C ASP A 75 -8.82 -0.89 -7.21
N GLN A 76 -7.85 -0.17 -6.67
CA GLN A 76 -7.98 1.21 -6.19
C GLN A 76 -7.20 2.22 -7.05
N ILE A 77 -6.54 1.75 -8.12
CA ILE A 77 -5.76 2.58 -9.03
C ILE A 77 -6.42 2.54 -10.42
N ALA A 78 -6.81 3.70 -10.94
CA ALA A 78 -7.37 3.79 -12.28
C ALA A 78 -6.26 3.74 -13.37
N PRO A 79 -6.55 3.15 -14.55
CA PRO A 79 -7.75 2.41 -14.89
C PRO A 79 -7.75 0.99 -14.29
N VAL A 80 -8.90 0.56 -13.76
CA VAL A 80 -9.03 -0.79 -13.18
C VAL A 80 -9.18 -1.83 -14.30
N VAL A 81 -8.38 -2.89 -14.28
CA VAL A 81 -8.48 -4.00 -15.22
C VAL A 81 -9.37 -5.11 -14.66
N ARG A 82 -10.18 -5.72 -15.53
CA ARG A 82 -11.12 -6.80 -15.17
C ARG A 82 -10.61 -8.15 -15.65
N GLY A 83 -10.65 -9.13 -14.74
CA GLY A 83 -10.51 -10.55 -15.03
C GLY A 83 -11.80 -11.17 -15.60
N LYS A 84 -11.89 -12.50 -15.53
CA LYS A 84 -13.00 -13.25 -16.16
C LYS A 84 -14.36 -12.96 -15.51
N ARG A 85 -14.41 -12.84 -14.18
CA ARG A 85 -15.64 -12.66 -13.38
C ARG A 85 -15.72 -11.29 -12.68
N GLY A 86 -14.75 -10.42 -12.92
CA GLY A 86 -14.70 -9.08 -12.32
C GLY A 86 -13.27 -8.64 -12.03
N GLU A 87 -13.15 -7.60 -11.22
CA GLU A 87 -11.88 -6.99 -10.84
C GLU A 87 -11.07 -7.96 -9.97
N ILE A 88 -9.76 -8.03 -10.22
CA ILE A 88 -8.80 -8.81 -9.44
C ILE A 88 -7.89 -7.79 -8.75
N GLY A 89 -8.17 -7.47 -7.50
CA GLY A 89 -7.29 -6.59 -6.73
C GLY A 89 -5.97 -7.30 -6.48
N VAL A 90 -4.86 -6.70 -6.91
CA VAL A 90 -3.51 -7.18 -6.66
C VAL A 90 -2.78 -6.14 -5.83
N TRP A 91 -2.27 -6.54 -4.67
CA TRP A 91 -1.34 -5.73 -3.89
C TRP A 91 0.01 -5.71 -4.59
N VAL A 92 0.58 -4.52 -4.75
CA VAL A 92 1.87 -4.29 -5.40
C VAL A 92 2.76 -3.51 -4.45
N ALA A 93 3.97 -4.04 -4.22
CA ALA A 93 5.03 -3.32 -3.54
C ALA A 93 6.01 -2.76 -4.58
N LEU A 94 6.07 -1.43 -4.70
CA LEU A 94 6.96 -0.70 -5.60
C LEU A 94 8.15 -0.14 -4.81
N GLY A 95 9.38 -0.47 -5.20
CA GLY A 95 10.58 0.09 -4.60
C GLY A 95 10.85 1.53 -5.01
N SER A 96 11.60 2.27 -4.18
CA SER A 96 12.11 3.61 -4.50
C SER A 96 13.15 3.64 -5.64
N ASP A 97 13.52 2.49 -6.18
CA ASP A 97 14.35 2.30 -7.38
C ASP A 97 13.52 2.07 -8.66
N GLY A 98 12.19 2.14 -8.57
CA GLY A 98 11.29 1.92 -9.70
C GLY A 98 11.12 0.44 -10.09
N LYS A 99 11.54 -0.50 -9.24
CA LYS A 99 11.34 -1.95 -9.46
C LYS A 99 10.28 -2.52 -8.53
N ILE A 100 9.56 -3.52 -9.00
CA ILE A 100 8.57 -4.24 -8.19
C ILE A 100 9.30 -5.13 -7.17
N ARG A 101 8.94 -5.02 -5.89
CA ARG A 101 9.45 -5.86 -4.79
C ARG A 101 8.65 -7.14 -4.61
N GLY A 102 7.40 -7.14 -5.08
CA GLY A 102 6.54 -8.31 -5.10
C GLY A 102 5.09 -7.94 -5.30
N VAL A 103 4.27 -8.96 -5.52
CA VAL A 103 2.82 -8.84 -5.69
C VAL A 103 2.09 -9.91 -4.89
N LYS A 104 0.87 -9.61 -4.44
CA LYS A 104 0.00 -10.58 -3.75
C LYS A 104 -1.43 -10.41 -4.20
N ALA A 105 -2.12 -11.50 -4.50
CA ALA A 105 -3.54 -11.44 -4.79
C ALA A 105 -4.32 -10.93 -3.57
N GLY A 106 -5.16 -9.92 -3.80
CA GLY A 106 -6.15 -9.40 -2.87
C GLY A 106 -7.53 -9.96 -3.17
N ARG A 107 -8.56 -9.11 -3.07
CA ARG A 107 -9.95 -9.51 -3.32
C ARG A 107 -10.17 -9.78 -4.81
N HIS A 108 -10.88 -10.86 -5.13
CA HIS A 108 -11.27 -11.19 -6.50
C HIS A 108 -12.60 -11.95 -6.52
N ARG A 109 -13.23 -12.04 -7.70
CA ARG A 109 -14.45 -12.84 -7.94
C ARG A 109 -14.24 -14.03 -8.87
N GLU A 110 -12.98 -14.33 -9.19
CA GLU A 110 -12.60 -15.46 -10.05
C GLU A 110 -13.05 -16.81 -9.49
N ASP A 111 -13.28 -17.76 -10.39
CA ASP A 111 -13.56 -19.16 -10.04
C ASP A 111 -12.37 -19.79 -9.32
N LYS A 112 -12.58 -20.23 -8.08
CA LYS A 112 -11.52 -20.84 -7.24
C LYS A 112 -10.75 -21.95 -7.96
N LYS A 113 -11.44 -22.84 -8.68
CA LYS A 113 -10.85 -23.95 -9.45
C LYS A 113 -9.75 -23.50 -10.43
N TRP A 114 -9.93 -22.34 -11.04
CA TRP A 114 -9.00 -21.80 -12.04
C TRP A 114 -7.98 -20.88 -11.36
N PHE A 115 -8.42 -20.05 -10.41
CA PHE A 115 -7.55 -19.12 -9.70
C PHE A 115 -6.47 -19.82 -8.86
N ASP A 116 -6.77 -20.96 -8.23
CA ASP A 116 -5.81 -21.77 -7.47
C ASP A 116 -4.65 -22.34 -8.32
N ARG A 117 -4.72 -22.20 -9.66
CA ARG A 117 -3.62 -22.54 -10.57
C ARG A 117 -2.58 -21.42 -10.68
N ILE A 118 -2.94 -20.19 -10.32
CA ILE A 118 -2.02 -19.07 -10.20
C ILE A 118 -1.29 -19.22 -8.86
N ARG A 119 -0.03 -19.66 -8.91
CA ARG A 119 0.76 -20.05 -7.74
C ARG A 119 1.97 -19.14 -7.57
N GLU A 120 2.70 -19.35 -6.48
CA GLU A 120 3.90 -18.60 -6.10
C GLU A 120 4.86 -18.25 -7.26
N PRO A 121 5.19 -19.17 -8.21
CA PRO A 121 6.09 -18.82 -9.32
C PRO A 121 5.58 -17.67 -10.20
N PHE A 122 4.26 -17.56 -10.39
CA PHE A 122 3.67 -16.45 -11.13
C PHE A 122 3.85 -15.11 -10.39
N TYR A 123 3.62 -15.09 -9.07
CA TYR A 123 3.79 -13.87 -8.27
C TYR A 123 5.26 -13.46 -8.16
N LYS A 124 6.17 -14.43 -8.00
CA LYS A 124 7.62 -14.18 -7.96
C LYS A 124 8.19 -13.64 -9.27
N ALA A 125 7.57 -13.96 -10.40
CA ALA A 125 8.03 -13.46 -11.70
C ALA A 125 7.96 -11.93 -11.85
N PHE A 126 7.21 -11.23 -10.99
CA PHE A 126 7.18 -9.76 -10.94
C PHE A 126 8.36 -9.17 -10.15
N GLU A 127 8.99 -9.94 -9.26
CA GLU A 127 10.04 -9.43 -8.39
C GLU A 127 11.27 -8.98 -9.21
N GLY A 128 11.75 -7.77 -8.93
CA GLY A 128 12.89 -7.17 -9.62
C GLY A 128 12.58 -6.57 -11.00
N GLN A 129 11.36 -6.77 -11.53
CA GLN A 129 10.97 -6.20 -12.81
C GLN A 129 10.85 -4.67 -12.74
N PRO A 130 11.30 -3.93 -13.78
CA PRO A 130 11.00 -2.50 -13.92
C PRO A 130 9.49 -2.27 -13.93
N ALA A 131 9.01 -1.34 -13.10
CA ALA A 131 7.58 -1.13 -12.87
C ALA A 131 6.86 -0.51 -14.08
N ASP A 132 7.60 0.07 -15.02
CA ASP A 132 7.05 0.55 -16.30
C ASP A 132 6.77 -0.61 -17.30
N GLY A 133 7.30 -1.81 -17.04
CA GLY A 133 7.20 -2.99 -17.89
C GLY A 133 8.30 -3.11 -18.95
N SER A 134 9.33 -2.26 -18.90
CA SER A 134 10.44 -2.26 -19.88
C SER A 134 11.33 -3.52 -19.83
N GLY A 135 11.37 -4.21 -18.69
CA GLY A 135 12.13 -5.46 -18.50
C GLY A 135 11.45 -6.72 -19.05
N GLY A 136 10.27 -6.57 -19.66
CA GLY A 136 9.41 -7.68 -20.05
C GLY A 136 8.26 -7.93 -19.07
N LYS A 137 7.42 -8.90 -19.40
CA LYS A 137 6.24 -9.27 -18.61
C LYS A 137 6.32 -10.75 -18.23
N PRO A 138 5.82 -11.15 -17.04
CA PRO A 138 5.67 -12.55 -16.69
C PRO A 138 4.80 -13.32 -17.69
N ASP A 139 5.03 -14.63 -17.77
CA ASP A 139 4.19 -15.52 -18.57
C ASP A 139 2.80 -15.70 -17.94
N ALA A 140 1.79 -15.79 -18.81
CA ALA A 140 0.45 -16.12 -18.39
C ALA A 140 0.36 -17.60 -17.99
N VAL A 141 -0.45 -17.90 -16.97
CA VAL A 141 -0.62 -19.26 -16.47
C VAL A 141 -1.56 -20.03 -17.38
N THR A 142 -1.11 -21.19 -17.90
CA THR A 142 -1.96 -22.08 -18.69
C THR A 142 -3.18 -22.48 -17.86
N THR A 143 -4.38 -22.52 -18.48
CA THR A 143 -5.67 -22.81 -17.82
C THR A 143 -6.17 -21.80 -16.77
N ALA A 144 -5.43 -20.71 -16.56
CA ALA A 144 -5.89 -19.52 -15.84
C ALA A 144 -5.54 -18.23 -16.63
N THR A 145 -5.43 -18.37 -17.96
CA THR A 145 -4.77 -17.40 -18.83
C THR A 145 -5.45 -16.04 -18.86
N VAL A 146 -6.79 -16.00 -18.82
CA VAL A 146 -7.56 -14.74 -18.81
C VAL A 146 -7.25 -13.96 -17.53
N SER A 147 -7.35 -14.62 -16.38
CA SER A 147 -7.14 -14.01 -15.07
C SER A 147 -5.68 -13.60 -14.88
N SER A 148 -4.72 -14.44 -15.26
CA SER A 148 -3.30 -14.12 -15.13
C SER A 148 -2.86 -12.98 -16.05
N ARG A 149 -3.38 -12.91 -17.29
CA ARG A 149 -3.12 -11.78 -18.21
C ARG A 149 -3.71 -10.49 -17.67
N ALA A 150 -4.95 -10.53 -17.19
CA ALA A 150 -5.58 -9.38 -16.54
C ALA A 150 -4.71 -8.88 -15.38
N MET A 151 -4.22 -9.77 -14.50
CA MET A 151 -3.32 -9.38 -13.41
C MET A 151 -2.00 -8.77 -13.90
N ILE A 152 -1.37 -9.33 -14.93
CA ILE A 152 -0.14 -8.76 -15.51
C ILE A 152 -0.41 -7.33 -15.99
N ASP A 153 -1.46 -7.12 -16.78
CA ASP A 153 -1.76 -5.81 -17.34
C ASP A 153 -2.20 -4.80 -16.26
N ASP A 154 -2.93 -5.26 -15.25
CA ASP A 154 -3.37 -4.44 -14.10
C ASP A 154 -2.18 -3.98 -13.26
N VAL A 155 -1.25 -4.89 -12.92
CA VAL A 155 -0.06 -4.56 -12.12
C VAL A 155 0.79 -3.51 -12.83
N PHE A 156 1.17 -3.74 -14.09
CA PHE A 156 1.99 -2.76 -14.81
C PHE A 156 1.22 -1.49 -15.15
N GLY A 157 -0.09 -1.57 -15.40
CA GLY A 157 -0.96 -0.41 -15.57
C GLY A 157 -0.97 0.50 -14.35
N ALA A 158 -1.26 -0.07 -13.19
CA ALA A 158 -1.29 0.64 -11.92
C ALA A 158 0.10 1.19 -11.54
N CYS A 159 1.17 0.42 -11.77
CA CYS A 159 2.54 0.91 -11.58
C CYS A 159 2.82 2.18 -12.39
N ARG A 160 2.49 2.20 -13.68
CA ARG A 160 2.68 3.41 -14.51
C ARG A 160 1.88 4.60 -13.98
N THR A 161 0.62 4.39 -13.58
CA THR A 161 -0.18 5.46 -12.97
C THR A 161 0.47 5.98 -11.69
N VAL A 162 0.95 5.09 -10.81
CA VAL A 162 1.57 5.47 -9.53
C VAL A 162 2.90 6.18 -9.73
N MET A 163 3.72 5.75 -10.70
CA MET A 163 5.01 6.38 -11.02
C MET A 163 4.86 7.83 -11.49
N GLU A 164 3.74 8.19 -12.11
CA GLU A 164 3.46 9.57 -12.55
C GLU A 164 2.93 10.48 -11.43
N LEU A 165 2.67 9.95 -10.24
CA LEU A 165 2.24 10.78 -9.11
C LEU A 165 3.41 11.69 -8.65
N PRO A 166 3.18 12.99 -8.38
CA PRO A 166 4.25 13.95 -8.10
C PRO A 166 5.28 13.49 -7.04
N GLY A 167 4.81 13.03 -5.88
CA GLY A 167 5.71 12.57 -4.80
C GLY A 167 6.44 11.24 -5.08
N VAL A 168 5.94 10.44 -6.02
CA VAL A 168 6.62 9.21 -6.46
C VAL A 168 7.68 9.57 -7.50
N ARG A 169 7.28 10.31 -8.53
CA ARG A 169 8.13 10.76 -9.63
C ARG A 169 9.35 11.54 -9.14
N GLU A 170 9.16 12.46 -8.21
CA GLU A 170 10.25 13.24 -7.61
C GLU A 170 11.30 12.35 -6.95
N LEU A 171 10.87 11.36 -6.15
CA LEU A 171 11.78 10.43 -5.48
C LEU A 171 12.49 9.49 -6.45
N LEU A 172 11.77 8.95 -7.45
CA LEU A 172 12.36 8.09 -8.48
C LEU A 172 13.39 8.85 -9.32
N ALA A 173 13.10 10.11 -9.69
CA ALA A 173 14.02 10.95 -10.44
C ALA A 173 15.28 11.30 -9.61
N ALA A 174 15.12 11.58 -8.32
CA ALA A 174 16.24 11.81 -7.40
C ALA A 174 17.13 10.56 -7.26
N GLY A 175 16.53 9.37 -7.13
CA GLY A 175 17.26 8.10 -7.09
C GLY A 175 18.04 7.81 -8.38
N ALA A 176 17.42 8.04 -9.54
CA ALA A 176 18.08 7.86 -10.85
C ALA A 176 19.23 8.85 -11.08
N ALA A 177 19.14 10.08 -10.55
CA ALA A 177 20.23 11.06 -10.63
C ALA A 177 21.42 10.70 -9.72
N ALA A 178 21.15 10.15 -8.53
CA ALA A 178 22.18 9.68 -7.62
C ALA A 178 22.97 8.50 -8.21
N ASP A 179 22.30 7.54 -8.86
CA ASP A 179 22.93 6.36 -9.48
C ASP A 179 23.89 6.75 -10.62
N LYS A 180 23.51 7.75 -11.44
CA LYS A 180 24.38 8.28 -12.52
C LYS A 180 25.63 9.03 -12.04
N THR A 181 25.64 9.46 -10.78
CA THR A 181 26.74 10.23 -10.19
C THR A 181 27.71 9.34 -9.40
N ALA A 182 27.39 8.05 -9.21
CA ALA A 182 28.31 7.09 -8.60
C ALA A 182 29.50 6.85 -9.56
N PRO A 183 30.76 6.98 -9.10
CA PRO A 183 31.91 6.75 -9.96
C PRO A 183 31.90 5.29 -10.43
N ALA A 184 32.05 5.09 -11.74
CA ALA A 184 32.25 3.78 -12.33
C ALA A 184 33.44 3.11 -11.63
N GLN A 185 33.17 2.07 -10.84
CA GLN A 185 34.22 1.25 -10.27
C GLN A 185 34.82 0.44 -11.42
N ASN A 186 35.98 0.92 -11.87
CA ASN A 186 36.83 0.29 -12.88
C ASN A 186 37.83 -0.65 -12.21
#